data_AF-A0A3D2EUA1-F1
#
_entry.id   AF-A0A3D2EUA1-F1
#
_cell.length_a   1.000
_cell.length_b   1.000
_cell.length_c   1.000
_cell.angle_alpha   90.00
_cell.angle_beta   90.00
_cell.angle_gamma   90.00
#
_symmetry.space_group_name_H-M   'P 1'
#
loop_
_entity.id
_entity.type
_entity.pdbx_description
1 polymer ?
#
loop_
_entity_poly.entity_id
_entity_poly.type
_entity_poly.pdbx_seq_one_letter_code
_entity_poly.pdbx_strand_id
1 'polypeptide(L)'
;MCLIVVAHQIHPNYPLLMAANRDEFRQRPTQRMHYWQQPKILAGKDLKGNGTWFGISPNGRWAALTNFRDGNATAIKGASR
;
A
#
# COMPACT_ATOMS: atom_id res chain seq x y z
N MET A 1 -3.91 11.22 4.17
CA MET A 1 -2.88 10.59 5.03
C MET A 1 -3.10 9.08 5.04
N CYS A 2 -2.09 8.28 4.72
CA CYS A 2 -2.20 6.82 4.71
C CYS A 2 -2.05 6.23 6.12
N LEU A 3 -2.71 5.10 6.38
CA LEU A 3 -2.64 4.37 7.63
C LEU A 3 -2.47 2.88 7.36
N ILE A 4 -1.64 2.21 8.17
CA ILE A 4 -1.55 0.76 8.24
C ILE A 4 -1.73 0.39 9.71
N VAL A 5 -2.67 -0.51 9.99
CA VAL A 5 -2.91 -1.09 11.31
C VAL A 5 -2.48 -2.55 11.26
N VAL A 6 -1.69 -2.95 12.24
CA VAL A 6 -1.15 -4.31 12.37
C VAL A 6 -1.57 -4.90 13.71
N ALA A 7 -2.14 -6.10 13.64
CA ALA A 7 -2.49 -6.92 14.78
C ALA A 7 -1.68 -8.22 14.66
N HIS A 8 -0.60 -8.33 15.43
CA HIS A 8 0.34 -9.45 15.39
C HIS A 8 0.16 -10.32 16.63
N GLN A 9 -0.15 -11.60 16.43
CA GLN A 9 -0.32 -12.60 17.50
C GLN A 9 -1.35 -12.22 18.59
N ILE A 10 -2.37 -11.43 18.24
CA ILE A 10 -3.43 -11.03 19.19
C ILE A 10 -4.77 -11.76 18.97
N HIS A 11 -4.92 -12.51 17.88
CA HIS A 11 -6.15 -13.25 17.56
C HIS A 11 -5.85 -14.76 17.51
N PRO A 12 -6.69 -15.62 18.12
CA PRO A 12 -6.40 -17.07 18.23
C PRO A 12 -6.25 -17.77 16.88
N ASN A 13 -6.97 -17.32 15.85
CA ASN A 13 -6.98 -17.96 14.53
C ASN A 13 -6.12 -17.25 13.47
N TYR A 14 -5.65 -16.03 13.75
CA TYR A 14 -4.96 -15.20 12.76
C TYR A 14 -3.65 -14.68 13.36
N PRO A 15 -2.50 -15.30 13.02
CA PRO A 15 -1.21 -14.88 13.56
C PRO A 15 -0.83 -13.45 13.12
N LEU A 16 -1.41 -12.97 12.01
CA LEU A 16 -1.27 -11.61 11.52
C LEU A 16 -2.57 -11.15 10.89
N LEU A 17 -3.06 -9.99 11.32
CA LEU A 17 -4.13 -9.22 10.69
C LEU A 17 -3.55 -7.86 10.30
N MET A 18 -3.82 -7.43 9.07
CA MET A 18 -3.41 -6.12 8.56
C MET A 18 -4.59 -5.44 7.87
N ALA A 19 -4.81 -4.18 8.21
CA ALA A 19 -5.72 -3.29 7.49
C ALA A 19 -4.96 -2.05 7.04
N ALA A 20 -5.09 -1.69 5.77
CA ALA A 20 -4.40 -0.53 5.21
C ALA A 20 -5.40 0.40 4.52
N ASN A 21 -5.30 1.69 4.77
CA ASN A 21 -6.02 2.74 4.07
C ASN A 21 -5.03 3.63 3.31
N ARG A 22 -5.20 3.68 1.98
CA ARG A 22 -4.48 4.59 1.10
C ARG A 22 -5.39 5.77 0.78
N ASP A 23 -5.08 6.92 1.36
CA ASP A 23 -5.75 8.17 1.05
C ASP A 23 -5.08 8.81 -0.17
N GLU A 24 -5.86 8.95 -1.25
CA GLU A 24 -5.41 9.32 -2.58
C GLU A 24 -6.59 9.96 -3.33
N PHE A 25 -6.33 10.66 -4.44
CA PHE A 25 -7.40 11.28 -5.22
C PHE A 25 -8.44 10.24 -5.67
N ARG A 26 -9.72 10.48 -5.38
CA ARG A 26 -10.83 9.58 -5.74
C ARG A 26 -10.88 9.24 -7.24
N GLN A 27 -10.44 10.16 -8.09
CA GLN A 27 -10.39 9.99 -9.55
C GLN A 27 -9.14 9.26 -10.04
N ARG A 28 -8.17 8.97 -9.17
CA ARG A 28 -6.96 8.24 -9.56
C ARG A 28 -7.36 6.81 -9.99
N PRO A 29 -7.05 6.41 -11.23
CA PRO A 29 -7.46 5.11 -11.73
C PRO A 29 -6.65 3.99 -11.06
N THR A 30 -7.35 2.99 -10.53
CA THR A 30 -6.75 1.81 -9.92
C THR A 30 -7.48 0.54 -10.38
N GLN A 31 -6.74 -0.54 -10.55
CA GLN A 31 -7.28 -1.88 -10.73
C GLN A 31 -7.35 -2.58 -9.37
N ARG A 32 -8.43 -3.35 -9.16
CA ARG A 32 -8.62 -4.18 -7.96
C ARG A 32 -7.49 -5.20 -7.81
N MET A 33 -7.34 -5.72 -6.60
CA MET A 33 -6.36 -6.75 -6.28
C MET A 33 -6.53 -7.99 -7.17
N HIS A 34 -5.45 -8.39 -7.82
CA HIS A 34 -5.40 -9.56 -8.69
C HIS A 34 -3.96 -10.11 -8.73
N TYR A 35 -3.78 -11.30 -9.29
CA TYR A 35 -2.46 -11.83 -9.58
C TYR A 35 -1.89 -11.16 -10.84
N TRP A 36 -0.78 -10.46 -10.68
CA TRP A 36 -0.07 -9.84 -11.79
C TRP A 36 0.69 -10.91 -12.60
N GLN A 37 0.79 -10.72 -13.91
CA GLN A 37 1.58 -11.62 -14.78
C GLN A 37 3.09 -11.46 -14.51
N GLN A 38 3.58 -10.22 -14.47
CA GLN A 38 4.96 -9.87 -14.14
C GLN A 38 5.01 -8.50 -13.43
N PRO A 39 5.70 -8.36 -12.28
CA PRO A 39 6.19 -9.47 -11.44
C PRO A 39 5.02 -10.33 -10.92
N LYS A 40 5.28 -11.60 -10.59
CA LYS A 40 4.25 -12.50 -10.04
C LYS A 40 3.93 -12.08 -8.60
N ILE A 41 2.93 -11.24 -8.39
CA ILE A 41 2.48 -10.78 -7.06
C ILE A 41 0.95 -10.72 -7.00
N LEU A 42 0.38 -10.86 -5.82
CA LEU A 42 -1.02 -10.52 -5.52
C LEU A 42 -1.07 -9.07 -5.03
N ALA A 43 -1.61 -8.17 -5.84
CA ALA A 43 -1.65 -6.75 -5.51
C ALA A 43 -2.74 -6.00 -6.28
N GLY A 44 -3.26 -4.91 -5.71
CA GLY A 44 -3.96 -3.89 -6.50
C GLY A 44 -2.97 -3.14 -7.40
N LYS A 45 -3.44 -2.52 -8.49
CA LYS A 45 -2.55 -1.79 -9.42
C LYS A 45 -2.96 -0.33 -9.53
N ASP A 46 -2.03 0.56 -9.27
CA ASP A 46 -2.14 1.97 -9.62
C ASP A 46 -1.91 2.10 -11.13
N LEU A 47 -2.95 2.50 -11.87
CA LEU A 47 -2.88 2.60 -13.32
C LEU A 47 -2.18 3.88 -13.79
N LYS A 48 -2.06 4.88 -12.90
CA LYS A 48 -1.34 6.13 -13.20
C LYS A 48 0.16 5.99 -12.96
N GLY A 49 0.57 5.36 -11.86
CA GLY A 49 1.98 5.14 -11.50
C GLY A 49 2.55 3.77 -11.91
N ASN A 50 1.71 2.90 -12.49
CA ASN A 50 2.06 1.53 -12.90
C ASN A 50 2.69 0.68 -11.78
N GLY A 51 2.28 0.92 -10.53
CA GLY A 51 2.84 0.31 -9.33
C GLY A 51 1.77 -0.21 -8.36
N THR A 52 2.16 -0.46 -7.11
CA THR A 52 1.25 -0.84 -6.04
C THR A 52 1.69 -0.29 -4.69
N TRP A 53 0.74 -0.08 -3.78
CA TRP A 53 1.00 0.32 -2.39
C TRP A 53 0.96 -0.84 -1.41
N PHE A 54 0.41 -1.98 -1.81
CA PHE A 54 0.40 -3.21 -1.01
C PHE A 54 0.44 -4.42 -1.93
N GLY A 55 1.34 -5.35 -1.66
CA GLY A 55 1.45 -6.57 -2.44
C GLY A 55 2.05 -7.72 -1.66
N ILE A 56 1.71 -8.93 -2.10
CA ILE A 56 2.16 -10.20 -1.54
C ILE A 56 2.83 -11.00 -2.67
N SER A 57 4.05 -11.47 -2.43
CA SER A 57 4.78 -12.35 -3.35
C SER A 57 4.33 -13.81 -3.18
N PRO A 58 4.64 -14.70 -4.14
CA PRO A 58 4.17 -16.08 -4.13
C PRO A 58 4.77 -16.92 -2.99
N ASN A 59 5.91 -16.48 -2.43
CA ASN A 59 6.54 -17.09 -1.26
C ASN A 59 6.05 -16.48 0.07
N GLY A 60 4.96 -15.71 0.07
CA GLY A 60 4.33 -15.17 1.28
C GLY A 60 5.01 -13.94 1.88
N ARG A 61 6.05 -13.38 1.26
CA ARG A 61 6.56 -12.06 1.66
C ARG A 61 5.55 -11.00 1.22
N TRP A 62 5.40 -9.96 2.01
CA TRP A 62 4.52 -8.84 1.69
C TRP A 62 5.23 -7.53 1.95
N ALA A 63 4.78 -6.48 1.27
CA ALA A 63 5.27 -5.13 1.46
C ALA A 63 4.11 -4.15 1.35
N ALA A 64 4.18 -3.07 2.13
CA ALA A 64 3.20 -2.00 2.13
C ALA A 64 3.93 -0.65 2.16
N LEU A 65 3.37 0.35 1.49
CA LEU A 65 3.88 1.71 1.48
C LEU A 65 2.98 2.63 2.30
N THR A 66 3.58 3.36 3.22
CA THR A 66 2.94 4.47 3.94
C THR A 66 3.51 5.80 3.48
N ASN A 67 2.82 6.89 3.78
CA ASN A 67 3.31 8.23 3.49
C ASN A 67 4.49 8.54 4.42
N PHE A 68 5.58 9.01 3.84
CA PHE A 68 6.69 9.59 4.58
C PHE A 68 6.65 11.10 4.40
N ARG A 69 6.75 11.84 5.51
CA ARG A 69 6.95 13.29 5.50
C ARG A 69 8.20 13.57 6.32
N ASP A 70 9.18 14.19 5.71
CA ASP A 70 10.32 14.74 6.43
C ASP A 70 9.88 16.05 7.09
N GLY A 71 9.90 16.08 8.43
CA GLY A 71 9.53 17.26 9.22
C GLY A 71 10.52 18.41 9.13
N ASN A 72 11.74 18.16 8.64
CA ASN A 72 12.79 19.16 8.46
C ASN A 72 12.96 19.59 7.00
N ALA A 73 12.26 18.95 6.06
CA ALA A 73 12.32 19.33 4.67
C ALA A 73 11.62 20.69 4.47
N THR A 74 12.34 21.64 3.87
CA THR A 74 11.77 22.91 3.45
C THR A 74 10.54 22.63 2.58
N ALA A 75 9.38 23.13 3.01
CA ALA A 75 8.12 22.87 2.32
C ALA A 75 8.23 23.28 0.85
N ILE A 76 8.25 22.29 -0.05
CA ILE A 76 8.17 22.56 -1.48
C ILE A 76 6.74 23.03 -1.76
N LYS A 77 6.59 24.27 -2.25
CA LYS A 77 5.27 24.79 -2.66
C LYS A 77 4.70 23.91 -3.77
N GLY A 78 3.61 23.21 -3.48
CA GLY A 78 2.90 22.37 -4.43
C GLY A 78 1.97 21.39 -3.73
N ALA A 79 1.05 20.77 -4.48
CA ALA A 79 0.22 19.70 -3.95
C ALA A 79 1.12 18.55 -3.46
N SER A 80 0.83 18.07 -2.25
CA SER A 80 1.49 16.87 -1.71
C SER A 80 1.32 15.74 -2.74
N ARG A 81 2.43 15.26 -3.29
CA ARG A 81 2.44 14.13 -4.23
C ARG A 81 2.23 12.81 -3.50
#